data_AF-A0AAD0KW51-F1
#
_entry.id   AF-A0AAD0KW51-F1
#
_cell.length_a   1.000
_cell.length_b   1.000
_cell.length_c   1.000
_cell.angle_alpha   90.00
_cell.angle_beta   90.00
_cell.angle_gamma   90.00
#
_symmetry.space_group_name_H-M   'P 1'
#
loop_
_entity.id
_entity.type
_entity.pdbx_description
1 polymer ?
#
loop_
_entity_poly.entity_id
_entity_poly.type
_entity_poly.pdbx_seq_one_letter_code
_entity_poly.pdbx_strand_id
1 'polypeptide(L)'
;MLSWVYSGSKVEYIRAFQVSYKAAGAVMNADFCSRIRSETKTFTVMALPQFADQAMIHIDDSIVKYVDGILVGRLDYLATVDTDAK
;
A
#
# COMPACT_ATOMS: atom_id res chain seq x y z
N MET A 1 7.41 -20.22 -7.03
CA MET A 1 7.98 -19.14 -6.20
C MET A 1 9.10 -18.51 -7.02
N LEU A 2 9.11 -17.19 -7.16
CA LEU A 2 10.15 -16.44 -7.88
C LEU A 2 11.05 -15.79 -6.82
N SER A 3 12.36 -15.91 -6.97
CA SER A 3 13.34 -15.26 -6.09
C SER A 3 14.33 -14.48 -6.94
N TRP A 4 14.51 -13.20 -6.59
CA TRP A 4 15.42 -12.28 -7.23
C TRP A 4 16.42 -11.78 -6.19
N VAL A 5 17.71 -11.79 -6.52
CA VAL A 5 18.77 -11.22 -5.66
C VAL A 5 19.52 -10.18 -6.48
N TYR A 6 19.62 -8.98 -5.92
CA TYR A 6 20.30 -7.84 -6.52
C TYR A 6 21.56 -7.53 -5.71
N SER A 7 22.67 -7.28 -6.42
CA SER A 7 23.92 -6.76 -5.87
C SER A 7 24.31 -5.54 -6.69
N GLY A 8 24.10 -4.34 -6.14
CA GLY A 8 24.28 -3.08 -6.87
C GLY A 8 23.36 -2.95 -8.09
N SER A 9 23.93 -2.72 -9.27
CA SER A 9 23.20 -2.53 -10.54
C SER A 9 23.00 -3.81 -11.37
N LYS A 10 23.39 -4.97 -10.84
CA LYS A 10 23.31 -6.25 -11.56
C LYS A 10 22.32 -7.21 -10.91
N VAL A 11 21.50 -7.84 -11.74
CA VAL A 11 20.67 -8.98 -11.36
C VAL A 11 21.58 -10.20 -11.34
N GLU A 12 21.89 -10.72 -10.15
CA GLU A 12 22.81 -11.86 -10.02
C GLU A 12 22.07 -13.20 -10.09
N TYR A 13 20.76 -13.22 -9.83
CA TYR A 13 20.04 -14.48 -9.78
C TYR A 13 18.56 -14.33 -10.13
N ILE A 14 18.14 -15.06 -11.18
CA ILE A 14 16.75 -15.19 -11.61
C ILE A 14 16.42 -16.68 -11.63
N ARG A 15 15.49 -17.14 -10.79
CA ARG A 15 15.00 -18.52 -10.86
C ARG A 15 13.48 -18.58 -10.70
N ALA A 16 12.83 -19.18 -11.70
CA ALA A 16 11.41 -19.48 -11.70
C ALA A 16 11.19 -20.93 -11.29
N PHE A 17 10.53 -21.15 -10.15
CA PHE A 17 10.19 -22.48 -9.68
C PHE A 17 8.71 -22.79 -9.92
N GLN A 18 8.46 -23.99 -10.47
CA GLN A 18 7.16 -24.63 -10.64
C GLN A 18 6.28 -24.08 -11.80
N VAL A 19 5.00 -24.38 -11.75
CA VAL A 19 3.99 -24.13 -12.79
C VAL A 19 3.20 -22.87 -12.39
N SER A 20 3.11 -21.88 -13.28
CA SER A 20 2.38 -20.62 -13.05
C SER A 20 0.87 -20.81 -13.18
N TYR A 21 0.43 -21.78 -13.99
CA TYR A 21 -0.98 -22.08 -14.22
C TYR A 21 -1.23 -23.59 -14.25
N LYS A 22 -1.77 -24.12 -13.14
CA LYS A 22 -1.94 -25.57 -12.94
C LYS A 22 -2.91 -26.23 -13.94
N ALA A 23 -3.87 -25.49 -14.50
CA ALA A 23 -4.87 -26.05 -15.42
C ALA A 23 -4.40 -26.19 -16.87
N ALA A 24 -3.37 -25.44 -17.32
CA ALA A 24 -2.75 -25.61 -18.64
C ALA A 24 -1.26 -25.97 -18.58
N GLY A 25 -0.73 -26.34 -17.41
CA GLY A 25 0.65 -26.81 -17.26
C GLY A 25 1.73 -25.77 -17.62
N ALA A 26 1.39 -24.48 -17.66
CA ALA A 26 2.31 -23.44 -18.09
C ALA A 26 3.46 -23.27 -17.09
N VAL A 27 4.69 -23.38 -17.58
CA VAL A 27 5.91 -23.19 -16.79
C VAL A 27 5.97 -21.75 -16.28
N MET A 28 6.46 -21.56 -15.06
CA MET A 28 6.68 -20.23 -14.49
C MET A 28 7.75 -19.50 -15.31
N ASN A 29 7.39 -18.35 -15.90
CA ASN A 29 8.33 -17.46 -16.59
C ASN A 29 8.78 -16.35 -15.62
N ALA A 30 9.97 -15.79 -15.84
CA ALA A 30 10.48 -14.62 -15.13
C ALA A 30 9.61 -13.36 -15.35
N ASP A 31 8.96 -13.25 -16.51
CA ASP A 31 8.02 -12.16 -16.83
C ASP A 31 6.60 -12.36 -16.26
N PHE A 32 6.43 -13.29 -15.32
CA PHE A 32 5.12 -13.58 -14.74
C PHE A 32 4.66 -12.48 -13.77
N CYS A 33 3.57 -11.80 -14.09
CA CYS A 33 2.90 -10.87 -13.19
C CYS A 33 2.12 -11.63 -12.10
N SER A 34 2.53 -11.46 -10.84
CA SER A 34 1.82 -12.01 -9.68
C SER A 34 1.02 -10.92 -8.96
N ARG A 35 -0.07 -11.30 -8.30
CA ARG A 35 -0.76 -10.44 -7.33
C ARG A 35 0.11 -10.29 -6.08
N ILE A 36 0.73 -9.13 -5.92
CA ILE A 36 1.68 -8.84 -4.83
C ILE A 36 1.02 -8.60 -3.45
N ARG A 37 -0.32 -8.45 -3.40
CA ARG A 37 -1.11 -8.24 -2.16
C ARG A 37 -0.64 -7.00 -1.39
N SER A 38 -0.40 -7.11 -0.08
CA SER A 38 -0.05 -6.00 0.79
C SER A 38 1.23 -5.27 0.40
N GLU A 39 2.08 -5.87 -0.44
CA GLU A 39 3.22 -5.16 -1.03
C GLU A 39 2.79 -3.92 -1.82
N THR A 40 1.56 -3.88 -2.33
CA THR A 40 0.98 -2.66 -2.94
C THR A 40 1.03 -1.46 -1.99
N LYS A 41 0.95 -1.67 -0.66
CA LYS A 41 1.02 -0.57 0.32
C LYS A 41 2.34 0.18 0.25
N THR A 42 3.44 -0.53 0.02
CA THR A 42 4.76 0.10 -0.11
C THR A 42 4.75 1.07 -1.29
N PHE A 43 4.20 0.65 -2.42
CA PHE A 43 4.06 1.52 -3.60
C PHE A 43 3.10 2.69 -3.35
N THR A 44 1.99 2.47 -2.64
CA THR A 44 1.06 3.56 -2.28
C THR A 44 1.70 4.58 -1.34
N VAL A 45 2.43 4.13 -0.31
CA VAL A 45 3.12 5.02 0.64
C VAL A 45 4.21 5.83 -0.04
N MET A 46 4.90 5.27 -1.05
CA MET A 46 5.90 6.01 -1.82
C MET A 46 5.34 7.19 -2.63
N ALA A 47 4.04 7.19 -2.93
CA ALA A 47 3.39 8.34 -3.58
C ALA A 47 3.14 9.49 -2.59
N LEU A 48 3.02 9.22 -1.28
CA LEU A 48 2.71 10.26 -0.29
C LEU A 48 3.80 11.35 -0.20
N PRO A 49 5.12 11.04 -0.13
CA PRO A 49 6.15 12.07 -0.18
C PRO A 49 6.11 12.90 -1.47
N GLN A 50 5.82 12.27 -2.61
CA GLN A 50 5.74 12.99 -3.90
C GLN A 50 4.58 13.99 -3.92
N PHE A 51 3.44 13.63 -3.32
CA PHE A 51 2.30 14.55 -3.17
C PHE A 51 2.57 15.65 -2.16
N ALA A 52 3.36 15.38 -1.11
CA ALA A 52 3.81 16.39 -0.17
C ALA A 52 4.77 17.39 -0.81
N ASP A 53 5.73 16.92 -1.62
CA ASP A 53 6.66 17.77 -2.38
C ASP A 53 5.92 18.69 -3.36
N GLN A 54 4.81 18.20 -3.94
CA GLN A 54 3.94 18.97 -4.83
C GLN A 54 2.97 19.90 -4.07
N ALA A 55 3.07 19.99 -2.74
CA ALA A 55 2.18 20.73 -1.86
C ALA A 55 0.68 20.38 -2.00
N MET A 56 0.38 19.17 -2.52
CA MET A 56 -0.99 18.69 -2.69
C MET A 56 -1.57 18.12 -1.40
N ILE A 57 -0.70 17.53 -0.56
CA ILE A 57 -1.05 17.01 0.76
C ILE A 57 -0.01 17.46 1.79
N HIS A 58 -0.40 17.56 3.05
CA HIS A 58 0.52 17.65 4.18
C HIS A 58 0.41 16.38 5.02
N ILE A 59 1.54 15.82 5.46
CA ILE A 59 1.54 14.56 6.24
C ILE A 59 0.83 14.73 7.59
N ASP A 60 0.93 15.92 8.18
CA ASP A 60 0.33 16.26 9.46
C ASP A 60 -1.15 16.69 9.36
N ASP A 61 -1.66 16.86 8.15
CA ASP A 61 -3.05 17.25 7.97
C ASP A 61 -3.99 16.08 8.32
N SER A 62 -5.10 16.42 8.95
CA SER A 62 -6.17 15.45 9.18
C SER A 62 -6.74 14.93 7.85
N ILE A 63 -6.97 13.62 7.76
CA ILE A 63 -7.50 12.97 6.55
C ILE A 63 -8.87 13.51 6.12
N VAL A 64 -9.65 14.08 7.05
CA VAL A 64 -10.96 14.70 6.77
C VAL A 64 -10.88 15.88 5.82
N LYS A 65 -9.70 16.50 5.69
CA LYS A 65 -9.46 17.56 4.71
C LYS A 65 -9.47 17.05 3.28
N TYR A 66 -9.15 15.77 3.07
CA TYR A 66 -8.98 15.16 1.75
C TYR A 66 -10.09 14.17 1.40
N VAL A 67 -10.82 13.65 2.38
CA VAL A 67 -11.89 12.67 2.17
C VAL A 67 -13.11 13.02 3.05
N ASP A 68 -14.20 13.41 2.39
CA ASP A 68 -15.47 13.70 3.03
C ASP A 68 -16.10 12.44 3.64
N GLY A 69 -16.83 12.61 4.76
CA GLY A 69 -17.57 11.53 5.41
C GLY A 69 -16.74 10.63 6.33
N ILE A 70 -15.47 10.97 6.59
CA ILE A 70 -14.66 10.28 7.60
C ILE A 70 -14.96 10.87 8.98
N LEU A 71 -15.58 10.06 9.84
CA LEU A 71 -15.64 10.32 11.28
C LEU A 71 -14.31 9.90 11.92
N VAL A 72 -13.53 10.87 12.39
CA VAL A 72 -12.29 10.60 13.13
C VAL A 72 -12.66 10.31 14.57
N GLY A 73 -12.59 9.03 14.95
CA GLY A 73 -12.82 8.58 16.32
C GLY A 73 -11.76 9.11 17.28
N ARG A 74 -12.00 10.30 17.84
CA ARG A 74 -11.67 10.75 19.22
C ARG A 74 -12.11 12.21 19.52
N LEU A 75 -13.03 12.80 18.76
CA LEU A 75 -13.53 14.18 19.02
C LEU A 75 -15.05 14.24 19.26
N ASP A 76 -15.76 13.21 18.86
CA ASP A 76 -17.19 12.97 18.99
C ASP A 76 -17.58 12.27 20.31
N TYR A 77 -16.63 11.63 20.99
CA TYR A 77 -16.87 10.96 22.28
C TYR A 77 -16.96 11.93 23.48
N LEU A 78 -16.58 13.21 23.31
CA LEU A 78 -16.71 14.23 24.36
C LEU A 78 -17.84 15.23 24.08
N ALA A 79 -18.25 15.38 22.81
CA ALA A 79 -19.33 16.32 22.43
C ALA A 79 -20.73 15.80 22.78
N THR A 80 -20.88 14.51 23.07
CA THR A 80 -22.18 13.88 23.43
C THR A 80 -22.39 13.68 24.92
N VAL A 81 -21.36 13.87 25.75
CA VAL A 81 -21.42 13.56 27.20
C VAL A 81 -21.69 14.81 28.06
N ASP A 82 -21.58 16.02 27.49
CA ASP A 82 -21.72 17.28 28.24
C ASP A 82 -23.11 17.93 28.11
N THR A 83 -24.10 17.24 27.52
CA THR A 83 -25.48 17.77 27.37
C THR A 83 -26.50 17.21 28.36
N ASP A 84 -26.10 16.27 29.23
CA ASP A 84 -27.00 15.59 30.17
C ASP A 84 -26.69 15.85 31.66
N ALA A 85 -25.77 16.76 31.98
CA ALA A 85 -25.54 17.21 33.35
C ALA A 85 -26.51 18.36 33.70
N LYS A 86 -27.73 17.97 34.07
CA LYS A 86 -28.72 18.81 34.75
C LYS A 86 -28.45 18.88 36.24
#